data_AF-A0A9D8CQP3-F1
#
_entry.id   AF-A0A9D8CQP3-F1
#
_cell.length_a   1.000
_cell.length_b   1.000
_cell.length_c   1.000
_cell.angle_alpha   90.00
_cell.angle_beta   90.00
_cell.angle_gamma   90.00
#
_symmetry.space_group_name_H-M   'P 1'
#
loop_
_entity.id
_entity.type
_entity.pdbx_description
1 polymer ?
#
loop_
_entity_poly.entity_id
_entity_poly.type
_entity_poly.pdbx_seq_one_letter_code
_entity_poly.pdbx_strand_id
1 'polypeptide(L)'
;MFVSPAFAQAAGGADAGFGLMQLLPLVLIFVVFYFLLIRPQQKKVKQHKEMLSAIRRGDRVVTTGGIIGTITKVVSDSEVVVEIAEGVRVRLVRGMISEILAKTEPAKDEAPAEEKKAS
;
A
#
# COMPACT_ATOMS: atom_id res chain seq x y z
N MET A 1 43.00 8.58 26.69
CA MET A 1 41.97 8.04 25.78
C MET A 1 42.45 6.69 25.28
N PHE A 2 41.78 5.61 25.68
CA PHE A 2 42.09 4.24 25.24
C PHE A 2 41.31 3.95 23.96
N VAL A 3 41.97 3.95 22.82
CA VAL A 3 41.41 3.38 21.59
C VAL A 3 41.61 1.87 21.66
N SER A 4 40.53 1.15 21.95
CA SER A 4 40.54 -0.31 21.86
C SER A 4 40.90 -0.72 20.43
N PRO A 5 41.89 -1.58 20.20
CA PRO A 5 42.14 -2.11 18.87
C PRO A 5 40.92 -2.93 18.46
N ALA A 6 40.17 -2.42 17.48
CA ALA A 6 39.16 -3.22 16.80
C ALA A 6 39.90 -4.27 15.96
N PHE A 7 39.96 -5.49 16.47
CA PHE A 7 40.37 -6.64 15.67
C PHE A 7 39.29 -6.91 14.64
N ALA A 8 39.38 -6.22 13.50
CA ALA A 8 38.88 -6.78 12.25
C ALA A 8 39.81 -7.96 11.92
N GLN A 9 39.48 -9.14 12.47
CA GLN A 9 40.17 -10.38 12.15
C GLN A 9 39.93 -10.68 10.66
N ALA A 10 40.81 -10.15 9.82
CA ALA A 10 40.99 -10.63 8.47
C ALA A 10 41.49 -12.07 8.57
N ALA A 11 40.59 -13.01 8.28
CA ALA A 11 40.94 -14.43 8.19
C ALA A 11 41.89 -14.61 7.00
N GLY A 12 43.16 -14.87 7.32
CA GLY A 12 44.12 -15.40 6.36
C GLY A 12 43.98 -16.91 6.25
N GLY A 13 44.14 -17.41 5.03
CA GLY A 13 44.40 -18.83 4.76
C GLY A 13 43.20 -19.59 4.20
N ALA A 14 43.36 -20.09 2.98
CA ALA A 14 42.39 -20.85 2.23
C ALA A 14 41.96 -22.13 2.95
N ASP A 15 40.69 -22.16 3.37
CA ASP A 15 39.95 -23.37 3.64
C ASP A 15 38.51 -23.14 3.13
N ALA A 16 38.14 -23.78 2.03
CA ALA A 16 36.86 -23.54 1.34
C ALA A 16 35.64 -23.90 2.22
N GLY A 17 35.85 -24.62 3.33
CA GLY A 17 34.85 -24.88 4.37
C GLY A 17 34.73 -23.78 5.45
N PHE A 18 35.83 -23.10 5.81
CA PHE A 18 35.80 -22.01 6.80
C PHE A 18 35.28 -20.69 6.23
N GLY A 19 35.48 -20.43 4.92
CA GLY A 19 34.99 -19.20 4.27
C GLY A 19 33.46 -19.09 4.20
N LEU A 20 32.75 -20.21 4.01
CA LEU A 20 31.28 -20.25 4.05
C LEU A 20 30.74 -20.06 5.47
N MET A 21 31.42 -20.62 6.48
CA MET A 21 31.03 -20.48 7.88
C MET A 21 31.27 -19.05 8.40
N GLN A 22 32.27 -18.34 7.87
CA GLN A 22 32.55 -16.94 8.18
C GLN A 22 31.65 -15.94 7.43
N LEU A 23 31.11 -16.34 6.26
CA LEU A 23 30.06 -15.61 5.56
C LEU A 23 28.68 -15.81 6.19
N LEU A 24 28.50 -16.85 7.02
CA LEU A 24 27.22 -17.19 7.64
C LEU A 24 26.64 -16.05 8.51
N PRO A 25 27.40 -15.36 9.40
CA PRO A 25 26.88 -14.22 10.15
C PRO A 25 26.46 -13.05 9.24
N LEU A 26 27.23 -12.77 8.19
CA LEU A 26 26.93 -11.69 7.24
C LEU A 26 25.66 -11.98 6.43
N VAL A 27 25.53 -13.21 5.91
CA VAL A 27 24.33 -13.65 5.18
C VAL A 27 23.12 -13.68 6.10
N LEU A 28 23.26 -14.15 7.35
CA LEU A 28 22.17 -14.17 8.33
C LEU A 28 21.65 -12.77 8.63
N ILE A 29 22.55 -11.79 8.82
CA ILE A 29 22.19 -10.38 8.97
C ILE A 29 21.41 -9.88 7.75
N PHE A 30 21.91 -10.12 6.53
CA PHE A 30 21.21 -9.73 5.30
C PHE A 30 19.82 -10.37 5.20
N VAL A 31 19.68 -11.65 5.55
CA VAL A 31 18.40 -12.36 5.53
C VAL A 31 17.42 -11.74 6.53
N VAL A 32 17.87 -11.43 7.75
CA VAL A 32 17.05 -10.82 8.80
C VAL A 32 16.60 -9.41 8.38
N PHE A 33 17.52 -8.55 7.93
CA PHE A 33 17.18 -7.20 7.47
C PHE A 33 16.33 -7.20 6.20
N TYR A 34 16.58 -8.11 5.26
CA TYR A 34 15.73 -8.32 4.08
C TYR A 34 14.29 -8.63 4.51
N PHE A 35 14.15 -9.60 5.42
CA PHE A 35 12.82 -10.02 5.87
C PHE A 35 12.12 -8.93 6.69
N LEU A 36 12.86 -8.18 7.50
CA LEU A 36 12.32 -7.10 8.33
C LEU A 36 11.99 -5.82 7.57
N LEU A 37 12.70 -5.46 6.49
CA LEU A 37 12.43 -4.21 5.76
C LEU A 37 11.60 -4.43 4.49
N ILE A 38 11.95 -5.43 3.67
CA ILE A 38 11.35 -5.59 2.35
C ILE A 38 9.94 -6.20 2.48
N ARG A 39 9.73 -7.16 3.38
CA ARG A 39 8.41 -7.76 3.60
C ARG A 39 7.35 -6.74 4.06
N PRO A 40 7.58 -5.89 5.08
CA PRO A 40 6.57 -4.91 5.47
C PRO A 40 6.39 -3.81 4.43
N GLN A 41 7.43 -3.42 3.67
CA GLN A 41 7.27 -2.45 2.59
C GLN A 41 6.36 -3.00 1.48
N GLN A 42 6.59 -4.24 1.03
CA GLN A 42 5.73 -4.88 0.05
C GLN A 42 4.27 -4.97 0.54
N LYS A 43 4.07 -5.26 1.83
CA LYS A 43 2.72 -5.31 2.43
C LYS A 43 2.04 -3.94 2.36
N LYS A 44 2.73 -2.86 2.72
CA LYS A 44 2.19 -1.49 2.64
C LYS A 44 1.83 -1.07 1.21
N VAL A 45 2.69 -1.37 0.24
CA VAL A 45 2.42 -1.04 -1.18
C VAL A 45 1.22 -1.82 -1.72
N LYS A 46 1.12 -3.12 -1.39
CA LYS A 46 -0.04 -3.94 -1.77
C LYS A 46 -1.33 -3.41 -1.15
N GLN A 47 -1.32 -3.12 0.15
CA GLN A 47 -2.47 -2.56 0.87
C GLN A 47 -2.92 -1.22 0.27
N HIS A 48 -1.99 -0.33 -0.07
CA HIS A 48 -2.32 0.94 -0.70
C HIS A 48 -2.95 0.72 -2.08
N LYS A 49 -2.38 -0.17 -2.90
CA LYS A 49 -2.96 -0.52 -4.21
C LYS A 49 -4.36 -1.13 -4.09
N GLU A 50 -4.57 -2.00 -3.11
CA GLU A 50 -5.88 -2.60 -2.79
C GLU A 50 -6.89 -1.53 -2.34
N MET A 51 -6.51 -0.62 -1.46
CA MET A 51 -7.34 0.50 -1.04
C MET A 51 -7.73 1.36 -2.24
N LEU A 52 -6.77 1.73 -3.10
CA LEU A 52 -7.07 2.48 -4.31
C LEU A 52 -8.06 1.72 -5.18
N SER A 53 -7.87 0.42 -5.42
CA SER A 53 -8.76 -0.39 -6.24
C SER A 53 -10.19 -0.48 -5.69
N ALA A 54 -10.36 -0.39 -4.37
CA ALA A 54 -11.65 -0.48 -3.71
C ALA A 54 -12.48 0.81 -3.78
N ILE A 55 -11.92 1.90 -4.30
CA ILE A 55 -12.58 3.19 -4.45
C ILE A 55 -13.75 3.10 -5.46
N ARG A 56 -14.91 3.63 -5.06
CA ARG A 56 -16.13 3.70 -5.85
C ARG A 56 -16.69 5.12 -5.90
N ARG A 57 -17.67 5.32 -6.79
CA ARG A 57 -18.48 6.55 -6.80
C ARG A 57 -19.33 6.58 -5.54
N GLY A 58 -19.47 7.76 -4.94
CA GLY A 58 -20.16 7.97 -3.67
C GLY A 58 -19.26 7.84 -2.44
N ASP A 59 -18.04 7.30 -2.57
CA ASP A 59 -17.14 7.17 -1.42
C ASP A 59 -16.62 8.53 -0.96
N ARG A 60 -16.58 8.71 0.35
CA ARG A 60 -15.96 9.88 0.99
C ARG A 60 -14.50 9.58 1.28
N VAL A 61 -13.61 10.42 0.77
CA VAL A 61 -12.16 10.17 0.79
C VAL A 61 -11.38 11.37 1.33
N VAL A 62 -10.19 11.07 1.84
CA VAL A 62 -9.19 12.07 2.23
C VAL A 62 -8.02 11.98 1.27
N THR A 63 -7.63 13.12 0.72
CA THR A 63 -6.45 13.26 -0.14
C THR A 63 -5.19 13.43 0.70
N THR A 64 -4.01 13.18 0.14
CA THR A 64 -2.73 13.38 0.85
C THR A 64 -2.53 14.82 1.33
N GLY A 65 -3.20 15.81 0.72
CA GLY A 65 -3.19 17.21 1.15
C GLY A 65 -4.15 17.54 2.30
N GLY A 66 -4.86 16.54 2.86
CA GLY A 66 -5.84 16.75 3.93
C GLY A 66 -7.22 17.23 3.46
N ILE A 67 -7.44 17.32 2.15
CA ILE A 67 -8.74 17.72 1.59
C ILE A 67 -9.69 16.52 1.67
N ILE A 68 -10.89 16.77 2.20
CA ILE A 68 -11.98 15.79 2.29
C ILE A 68 -12.97 16.09 1.16
N GLY A 69 -13.40 15.04 0.47
CA GLY A 69 -14.42 15.18 -0.57
C GLY A 69 -15.09 13.85 -0.91
N THR A 70 -16.06 13.92 -1.81
CA THR A 70 -16.85 12.77 -2.26
C THR A 70 -16.56 12.47 -3.71
N ILE A 71 -16.38 11.19 -4.05
CA ILE A 71 -16.07 10.78 -5.42
C ILE A 71 -17.34 10.82 -6.26
N THR A 72 -17.38 11.71 -7.24
CA THR A 72 -18.53 11.85 -8.13
C THR A 72 -18.40 10.99 -9.37
N LYS A 73 -17.17 10.82 -9.88
CA LYS A 73 -16.90 10.02 -11.08
C LYS A 73 -15.51 9.41 -11.03
N VAL A 74 -15.43 8.14 -11.39
CA VAL A 74 -14.16 7.48 -11.75
C VAL A 74 -13.98 7.65 -13.25
N VAL A 75 -12.88 8.31 -13.66
CA VAL A 75 -12.57 8.59 -15.08
C VAL A 75 -11.77 7.45 -15.68
N SER A 76 -10.75 7.01 -14.93
CA SER A 76 -9.86 5.90 -15.29
C SER A 76 -9.30 5.26 -14.02
N ASP A 77 -8.42 4.28 -14.16
CA ASP A 77 -7.70 3.73 -13.01
C ASP A 77 -6.70 4.70 -12.38
N SER A 78 -6.28 5.74 -13.12
CA SER A 78 -5.33 6.75 -12.66
C SER A 78 -5.99 8.02 -12.13
N GLU A 79 -7.22 8.35 -12.55
CA GLU A 79 -7.85 9.63 -12.29
C GLU A 79 -9.31 9.50 -11.81
N VAL A 80 -9.66 10.33 -10.84
CA VAL A 80 -11.01 10.43 -10.27
C VAL A 80 -11.44 11.89 -10.15
N VAL A 81 -12.74 12.14 -10.22
CA VAL A 81 -13.34 13.44 -9.96
C VAL A 81 -13.90 13.43 -8.55
N VAL A 82 -13.40 14.36 -7.73
CA VAL A 82 -13.79 14.53 -6.34
C VAL A 82 -14.51 15.87 -6.22
N GLU A 83 -15.67 15.86 -5.58
CA GLU A 83 -16.38 17.06 -5.18
C GLU A 83 -15.95 17.45 -3.76
N ILE A 84 -15.41 18.65 -3.63
CA ILE A 84 -14.81 19.16 -2.37
C ILE A 84 -15.70 20.20 -1.68
N ALA A 85 -16.58 20.82 -2.45
CA ALA A 85 -17.60 21.76 -2.01
C ALA A 85 -18.74 21.72 -3.04
N GLU A 86 -19.91 22.25 -2.69
CA GLU A 86 -21.09 22.23 -3.56
C GLU A 86 -20.79 22.84 -4.94
N GLY A 87 -20.90 22.01 -5.98
CA GLY A 87 -20.62 22.43 -7.37
C GLY A 87 -19.14 22.55 -7.73
N VAL A 88 -18.21 22.38 -6.77
CA VAL A 88 -16.77 22.43 -7.01
C VAL A 88 -16.22 21.02 -7.15
N ARG A 89 -15.96 20.63 -8.41
CA ARG A 89 -15.39 19.33 -8.76
C ARG A 89 -13.98 19.48 -9.29
N VAL A 90 -13.07 18.70 -8.72
CA VAL A 90 -11.65 18.70 -9.10
C VAL A 90 -11.24 17.31 -9.56
N ARG A 91 -10.40 17.26 -10.58
CA ARG A 91 -9.81 16.01 -11.06
C ARG A 91 -8.53 15.74 -10.28
N LEU A 92 -8.48 14.59 -9.62
CA LEU A 92 -7.33 14.16 -8.83
C LEU A 92 -6.77 12.85 -9.36
N VAL A 93 -5.46 12.68 -9.17
CA VAL A 93 -4.81 11.39 -9.36
C VAL A 93 -5.25 10.46 -8.24
N ARG A 94 -5.76 9.28 -8.60
CA ARG A 94 -6.28 8.28 -7.66
C ARG A 94 -5.25 7.93 -6.59
N GLY A 95 -3.98 7.83 -6.96
CA GLY A 95 -2.86 7.56 -6.03
C GLY A 95 -2.61 8.62 -4.95
N MET A 96 -3.23 9.80 -5.05
CA MET A 96 -3.15 10.85 -4.02
C MET A 96 -4.28 10.73 -2.99
N ILE A 97 -5.03 9.64 -2.99
CA ILE A 97 -6.02 9.33 -1.96
C ILE A 97 -5.31 8.58 -0.83
N SER A 98 -5.39 9.16 0.37
CA SER A 98 -4.75 8.62 1.57
C SER A 98 -5.66 7.67 2.33
N GLU A 99 -6.96 7.95 2.36
CA GLU A 99 -7.92 7.21 3.17
C GLU A 99 -9.33 7.26 2.58
N ILE A 100 -10.13 6.23 2.85
CA ILE A 100 -11.55 6.17 2.55
C ILE A 100 -12.30 6.22 3.90
N LEU A 101 -13.00 7.32 4.16
CA LEU A 101 -13.72 7.60 5.41
C LEU A 101 -15.05 6.86 5.49
N ALA A 102 -15.78 6.85 4.37
CA ALA A 102 -17.05 6.16 4.27
C ALA A 102 -17.03 5.36 2.97
N LYS A 103 -17.00 4.03 3.12
CA LYS A 103 -17.21 3.12 2.02
C LYS A 103 -18.71 2.98 1.82
N THR A 104 -19.18 3.33 0.64
CA THR A 104 -20.56 2.99 0.28
C THR A 104 -20.61 1.46 0.16
N GLU A 105 -21.47 0.80 0.94
CA GLU A 105 -21.74 -0.62 0.73
C GLU A 105 -22.17 -0.81 -0.74
N PRO A 106 -21.74 -1.89 -1.44
CA PRO A 106 -22.38 -2.23 -2.70
C PRO A 106 -23.88 -2.30 -2.42
N ALA A 107 -24.67 -1.50 -3.14
CA ALA A 107 -26.08 -1.77 -3.26
C ALA A 107 -26.19 -3.26 -3.58
N LYS A 108 -26.76 -4.04 -2.65
CA LYS A 108 -27.24 -5.37 -3.00
C LYS A 108 -28.14 -5.13 -4.20
N ASP A 109 -27.83 -5.79 -5.31
CA ASP A 109 -28.78 -5.95 -6.39
C ASP A 109 -30.00 -6.66 -5.77
N GLU A 110 -30.95 -5.88 -5.26
CA GLU A 110 -32.31 -6.33 -5.12
C GLU A 110 -32.77 -6.61 -6.53
N ALA A 111 -32.66 -7.88 -6.91
CA ALA A 111 -33.25 -8.43 -8.12
C ALA A 111 -34.69 -7.88 -8.20
N PRO A 112 -35.09 -7.28 -9.33
CA PRO A 112 -36.43 -6.73 -9.46
C PRO A 112 -37.43 -7.85 -9.18
N ALA A 113 -38.24 -7.64 -8.14
CA ALA A 113 -39.38 -8.49 -7.85
C ALA A 113 -40.22 -8.56 -9.13
N GLU A 114 -40.25 -9.76 -9.72
CA GLU A 114 -41.10 -10.11 -10.85
C GLU A 114 -42.55 -9.74 -10.47
N GLU A 115 -43.01 -8.63 -11.01
CA GLU A 115 -44.39 -8.19 -10.98
C GLU A 115 -45.19 -9.16 -11.86
N LYS A 116 -45.50 -10.36 -11.36
CA LYS A 116 -46.59 -11.18 -11.91
C LYS A 116 -47.91 -10.51 -11.53
N LYS A 117 -48.19 -9.39 -12.19
CA LYS A 117 -49.54 -8.89 -12.38
C LYS A 117 -50.29 -9.89 -13.26
N ALA A 118 -51.41 -10.33 -12.71
CA ALA A 118 -52.55 -10.96 -13.35
C ALA A 118 -52.66 -10.71 -14.86
N SER A 119 -52.81 -11.79 -15.61
CA SER A 119 -53.75 -11.96 -16.74
C SER A 119 -53.84 -13.44 -17.07
#